data_AF-A0A4Q3JGR0-F1
#
_entry.id   AF-A0A4Q3JGR0-F1
#
_cell.length_a   1.000
_cell.length_b   1.000
_cell.length_c   1.000
_cell.angle_alpha   90.00
_cell.angle_beta   90.00
_cell.angle_gamma   90.00
#
_symmetry.space_group_name_H-M   'P 1'
#
loop_
_entity.id
_entity.type
_entity.pdbx_description
1 polymer ?
#
loop_
_entity_poly.entity_id
_entity_poly.type
_entity_poly.pdbx_seq_one_letter_code
_entity_poly.pdbx_strand_id
1 'polypeptide(L)'
;MVADWYDGFELESEWNKDGGRYRLILTNCSKAPVSNFSLGFSGPARVSDDAEITGGSVVTQLSNYCEIAAPSGFVLEPGKAWTIDIMKLDYPIRHWTDGATTGFVILPGGETRTALTRPTRLAGSDKVRKRGTARFPVPEAPPVQVSVVPWPKLVDVSGRRSAPLGLAIMGDDEAAEMVADNFTALTQFLFPGEGIVRDDDEGGYPVDINLDADLDEDAYVIVFSPNGAEVTGGAYTGLLYGLITLGQIQRDQPIEQAGIGAAG
;
A
#
# COMPACT_ATOMS: atom_id res chain seq x y z
N MET A 1 19.25 1.68 -19.62
CA MET A 1 20.45 2.53 -19.61
C MET A 1 20.46 3.29 -18.31
N VAL A 2 21.45 3.03 -17.46
CA VAL A 2 21.84 3.98 -16.42
C VAL A 2 22.28 5.26 -17.12
N ALA A 3 21.90 6.41 -16.57
CA ALA A 3 22.37 7.67 -17.10
C ALA A 3 23.90 7.79 -16.89
N ASP A 4 24.59 8.43 -17.83
CA ASP A 4 26.06 8.55 -17.90
C ASP A 4 26.72 9.23 -16.68
N TRP A 5 25.93 9.68 -15.70
CA TRP A 5 26.39 10.32 -14.47
C TRP A 5 26.62 9.35 -13.30
N TYR A 6 26.13 8.12 -13.35
CA TYR A 6 26.25 7.18 -12.22
C TYR A 6 27.61 6.48 -12.20
N ASP A 7 28.39 6.76 -11.16
CA ASP A 7 29.68 6.11 -10.88
C ASP A 7 29.49 5.03 -9.81
N GLY A 8 29.43 3.76 -10.22
CA GLY A 8 29.13 2.64 -9.33
C GLY A 8 28.82 1.34 -10.07
N PHE A 9 27.92 0.53 -9.50
CA PHE A 9 27.48 -0.72 -10.12
C PHE A 9 25.97 -0.74 -10.32
N GLU A 10 25.50 -1.31 -11.42
CA GLU A 10 24.09 -1.59 -11.63
C GLU A 10 23.85 -3.10 -11.55
N LEU A 11 22.87 -3.51 -10.75
CA LEU A 11 22.39 -4.89 -10.70
C LEU A 11 21.03 -4.97 -11.39
N GLU A 12 20.98 -5.72 -12.48
CA GLU A 12 19.74 -6.16 -13.10
C GLU A 12 19.49 -7.63 -12.83
N SER A 13 18.23 -8.05 -12.86
CA SER A 13 17.88 -9.45 -12.76
C SER A 13 16.71 -9.83 -13.67
N GLU A 14 16.74 -11.07 -14.16
CA GLU A 14 15.74 -11.62 -15.06
C GLU A 14 15.24 -12.98 -14.59
N TRP A 15 13.94 -13.22 -14.73
CA TRP A 15 13.33 -14.52 -14.49
C TRP A 15 12.85 -15.14 -15.81
N ASN A 16 13.34 -16.33 -16.14
CA ASN A 16 12.81 -17.16 -17.20
C ASN A 16 11.84 -18.21 -16.61
N LYS A 17 10.54 -17.98 -16.80
CA LYS A 17 9.48 -18.85 -16.28
C LYS A 17 9.51 -20.28 -16.86
N ASP A 18 9.92 -20.44 -18.11
CA ASP A 18 9.78 -21.72 -18.84
C ASP A 18 10.92 -22.69 -18.49
N GLY A 19 12.07 -22.15 -18.08
CA GLY A 19 13.25 -22.93 -17.69
C GLY A 19 13.67 -22.77 -16.22
N GLY A 20 12.90 -22.03 -15.41
CA GLY A 20 13.22 -21.81 -13.99
C GLY A 20 14.54 -21.05 -13.73
N ARG A 21 15.10 -20.38 -14.76
CA ARG A 21 16.39 -19.71 -14.67
C ARG A 21 16.25 -18.30 -14.12
N TYR A 22 16.97 -18.02 -13.05
CA TYR A 22 17.15 -16.68 -12.51
C TYR A 22 18.52 -16.13 -12.90
N ARG A 23 18.53 -15.04 -13.66
CA ARG A 23 19.76 -14.41 -14.16
C ARG A 23 20.03 -13.13 -13.38
N LEU A 24 21.27 -12.97 -12.91
CA LEU A 24 21.79 -11.72 -12.36
C LEU A 24 22.79 -11.12 -13.34
N ILE A 25 22.74 -9.80 -13.52
CA ILE A 25 23.63 -9.07 -14.42
C ILE A 25 24.17 -7.87 -13.64
N LEU A 26 25.45 -7.93 -13.28
CA LEU A 26 26.15 -6.85 -12.60
C LEU A 26 26.97 -6.07 -13.62
N THR A 27 26.63 -4.80 -13.85
CA THR A 27 27.37 -3.90 -14.73
C THR A 27 28.27 -2.98 -13.91
N ASN A 28 29.55 -2.89 -14.28
CA ASN A 28 30.45 -1.88 -13.73
C ASN A 28 30.25 -0.57 -14.49
N CYS A 29 29.57 0.40 -13.88
CA CYS A 29 29.38 1.74 -14.43
C CYS A 29 30.49 2.71 -13.99
N SER A 30 31.43 2.26 -13.15
CA SER A 30 32.56 3.08 -12.71
C SER A 30 33.66 3.17 -13.76
N LYS A 31 34.67 3.99 -13.48
CA LYS A 31 35.84 4.20 -14.36
C LYS A 31 37.00 3.24 -14.10
N ALA A 32 36.92 2.40 -13.06
CA ALA A 32 38.01 1.52 -12.67
C ALA A 32 37.63 0.04 -12.84
N PRO A 33 38.56 -0.82 -13.31
CA PRO A 33 38.34 -2.26 -13.32
C PRO A 33 38.30 -2.83 -11.90
N VAL A 34 37.55 -3.91 -11.72
CA VAL A 34 37.40 -4.57 -10.41
C VAL A 34 37.64 -6.07 -10.55
N SER A 35 38.46 -6.62 -9.66
CA SER A 35 38.83 -8.04 -9.63
C SER A 35 38.70 -8.60 -8.22
N ASN A 36 38.65 -9.93 -8.09
CA ASN A 36 38.57 -10.65 -6.81
C ASN A 36 37.41 -10.15 -5.91
N PHE A 37 36.24 -9.91 -6.53
CA PHE A 37 35.05 -9.39 -5.86
C PHE A 37 33.94 -10.45 -5.76
N SER A 38 32.97 -10.21 -4.89
CA SER A 38 31.70 -10.96 -4.85
C SER A 38 30.50 -10.03 -4.93
N LEU A 39 29.37 -10.57 -5.36
CA LEU A 39 28.06 -9.91 -5.36
C LEU A 39 27.26 -10.44 -4.17
N GLY A 40 26.94 -9.55 -3.23
CA GLY A 40 25.90 -9.76 -2.24
C GLY A 40 24.57 -9.26 -2.78
N PHE A 41 23.50 -10.05 -2.65
CA PHE A 41 22.14 -9.60 -2.98
C PHE A 41 21.13 -10.15 -1.98
N SER A 42 19.98 -9.46 -1.89
CA SER A 42 18.85 -9.90 -1.06
C SER A 42 17.52 -9.71 -1.78
N GLY A 43 16.66 -10.71 -1.60
CA GLY A 43 15.30 -10.77 -2.13
C GLY A 43 14.55 -11.96 -1.54
N PRO A 44 13.21 -12.00 -1.63
CA PRO A 44 12.42 -13.15 -1.18
C PRO A 44 12.78 -14.48 -1.86
N ALA A 45 13.29 -14.44 -3.09
CA ALA A 45 13.76 -15.62 -3.81
C ALA A 45 15.06 -16.15 -3.20
N ARG A 46 15.03 -17.41 -2.77
CA ARG A 46 16.19 -18.12 -2.24
C ARG A 46 16.77 -19.06 -3.30
N VAL A 47 18.11 -19.07 -3.41
CA VAL A 47 18.83 -20.02 -4.26
C VAL A 47 18.77 -21.39 -3.59
N SER A 48 18.40 -22.43 -4.34
CA SER A 48 18.37 -23.78 -3.78
C SER A 48 19.77 -24.31 -3.52
N ASP A 49 19.92 -25.12 -2.48
CA ASP A 49 21.23 -25.65 -2.06
C ASP A 49 21.86 -26.56 -3.13
N ASP A 50 21.05 -27.17 -4.00
CA ASP A 50 21.46 -28.00 -5.14
C ASP A 50 21.37 -27.26 -6.50
N ALA A 51 21.27 -25.94 -6.49
CA ALA A 51 21.18 -25.16 -7.72
C ALA A 51 22.49 -25.25 -8.53
N GLU A 52 22.36 -25.58 -9.81
CA GLU A 52 23.45 -25.32 -10.77
C GLU A 52 23.58 -23.81 -10.97
N ILE A 53 24.80 -23.31 -10.81
CA ILE A 53 25.12 -21.90 -10.97
C ILE A 53 26.27 -21.79 -11.97
N THR A 54 26.07 -20.96 -12.99
CA THR A 54 27.10 -20.64 -13.97
C THR A 54 27.50 -19.17 -13.86
N GLY A 55 28.76 -18.88 -14.15
CA GLY A 55 29.32 -17.53 -14.05
C GLY A 55 29.81 -17.15 -12.66
N GLY A 56 29.60 -17.95 -11.62
CA GLY A 56 30.12 -17.68 -10.27
C GLY A 56 29.97 -18.87 -9.33
N SER A 57 30.34 -18.68 -8.07
CA SER A 57 30.18 -19.69 -7.01
C SER A 57 29.61 -19.08 -5.75
N VAL A 58 28.66 -19.76 -5.10
CA VAL A 58 28.08 -19.30 -3.82
C VAL A 58 29.18 -19.30 -2.75
N VAL A 59 29.32 -18.18 -2.06
CA VAL A 59 30.19 -18.03 -0.89
C VAL A 59 29.41 -18.35 0.37
N THR A 60 28.23 -17.74 0.51
CA THR A 60 27.34 -17.98 1.64
C THR A 60 25.90 -17.66 1.25
N GLN A 61 24.96 -18.27 1.96
CA GLN A 61 23.55 -17.91 1.92
C GLN A 61 23.00 -17.94 3.34
N LEU A 62 22.39 -16.83 3.76
CA LEU A 62 21.78 -16.68 5.08
C LEU A 62 20.37 -16.11 4.92
N SER A 63 19.36 -16.97 5.06
CA SER A 63 17.97 -16.61 4.79
C SER A 63 17.83 -16.04 3.37
N ASN A 64 17.41 -14.79 3.22
CA ASN A 64 17.23 -14.10 1.94
C ASN A 64 18.52 -13.48 1.36
N TYR A 65 19.61 -13.44 2.13
CA TYR A 65 20.90 -12.97 1.65
C TYR A 65 21.65 -14.09 0.94
N CYS A 66 22.16 -13.82 -0.25
CA CYS A 66 23.08 -14.71 -0.96
C CYS A 66 24.29 -13.92 -1.45
N GLU A 67 25.46 -14.55 -1.35
CA GLU A 67 26.72 -14.03 -1.85
C GLU A 67 27.28 -14.96 -2.92
N ILE A 68 27.64 -14.41 -4.08
CA ILE A 68 28.24 -15.15 -5.18
C ILE A 68 29.58 -14.50 -5.56
N ALA A 69 30.66 -15.26 -5.50
CA ALA A 69 31.98 -14.82 -5.94
C ALA A 69 32.11 -14.86 -7.46
N ALA A 70 32.80 -13.86 -8.01
CA ALA A 70 33.24 -13.88 -9.39
C ALA A 70 34.28 -15.00 -9.63
N PRO A 71 34.39 -15.55 -10.86
CA PRO A 71 35.39 -16.57 -11.16
C PRO A 71 36.80 -16.08 -10.85
N SER A 72 37.68 -16.99 -10.41
CA SER A 72 39.07 -16.64 -10.12
C SER A 72 39.76 -16.03 -11.34
N GLY A 73 40.47 -14.91 -11.14
CA GLY A 73 41.13 -14.17 -12.21
C GLY A 73 40.21 -13.34 -13.10
N PHE A 74 38.88 -13.35 -12.87
CA PHE A 74 37.96 -12.49 -13.60
C PHE A 74 38.14 -11.02 -13.22
N VAL A 75 38.12 -10.15 -14.23
CA VAL A 75 38.17 -8.70 -14.08
C VAL A 75 36.95 -8.10 -14.76
N LEU A 76 36.16 -7.35 -13.99
CA LEU A 76 35.01 -6.62 -14.50
C LEU A 76 35.45 -5.22 -14.93
N GLU A 77 35.75 -5.08 -16.22
CA GLU A 77 36.16 -3.82 -16.84
C GLU A 77 35.04 -2.75 -16.81
N PRO A 78 35.41 -1.45 -16.84
CA PRO A 78 34.46 -0.35 -17.00
C PRO A 78 33.49 -0.56 -18.18
N GLY A 79 32.20 -0.35 -17.93
CA GLY A 79 31.11 -0.53 -18.89
C GLY A 79 30.82 -1.99 -19.27
N LYS A 80 31.48 -2.98 -18.65
CA LYS A 80 31.21 -4.40 -18.88
C LYS A 80 30.27 -4.97 -17.82
N ALA A 81 29.66 -6.09 -18.18
CA ALA A 81 28.74 -6.82 -17.32
C ALA A 81 29.26 -8.22 -17.01
N TRP A 82 29.05 -8.64 -15.77
CA TRP A 82 29.21 -10.00 -15.29
C TRP A 82 27.84 -10.64 -15.15
N THR A 83 27.63 -11.80 -15.76
CA THR A 83 26.35 -12.52 -15.76
C THR A 83 26.47 -13.79 -14.95
N ILE A 84 25.47 -14.04 -14.11
CA ILE A 84 25.31 -15.25 -13.31
C ILE A 84 23.96 -15.86 -13.69
N ASP A 85 23.94 -17.13 -14.02
CA ASP A 85 22.69 -17.89 -14.20
C ASP A 85 22.54 -18.90 -13.07
N ILE A 86 21.43 -18.80 -12.34
CA ILE A 86 21.01 -19.69 -11.26
C ILE A 86 19.86 -20.53 -11.82
N MET A 87 20.06 -21.84 -11.92
CA MET A 87 19.11 -22.73 -12.60
C MET A 87 17.98 -23.22 -11.71
N LYS A 88 18.05 -22.98 -10.39
CA LYS A 88 17.05 -23.42 -9.43
C LYS A 88 16.93 -22.46 -8.25
N LEU A 89 15.69 -22.13 -7.93
CA LEU A 89 15.28 -21.41 -6.72
C LEU A 89 14.36 -22.32 -5.90
N ASP A 90 14.27 -22.08 -4.59
CA ASP A 90 13.35 -22.84 -3.73
C ASP A 90 11.89 -22.66 -4.14
N TYR A 91 11.57 -21.47 -4.63
CA TYR A 91 10.25 -21.12 -5.15
C TYR A 91 10.42 -20.23 -6.38
N PRO A 92 9.53 -20.36 -7.38
CA PRO A 92 9.60 -19.53 -8.58
C PRO A 92 9.24 -18.07 -8.27
N ILE A 93 9.91 -17.13 -8.94
CA ILE A 93 9.58 -15.70 -8.89
C ILE A 93 8.22 -15.46 -9.55
N ARG A 94 7.30 -14.82 -8.82
CA ARG A 94 5.93 -14.50 -9.29
C ARG A 94 5.70 -13.00 -9.44
N HIS A 95 6.41 -12.20 -8.66
CA HIS A 95 6.35 -10.75 -8.67
C HIS A 95 7.76 -10.16 -8.82
N TRP A 96 7.87 -8.94 -9.37
CA TRP A 96 9.16 -8.27 -9.59
C TRP A 96 9.89 -7.92 -8.28
N THR A 97 9.19 -7.97 -7.14
CA THR A 97 9.76 -7.84 -5.79
C THR A 97 10.30 -9.14 -5.23
N ASP A 98 10.06 -10.29 -5.87
CA ASP A 98 10.50 -11.57 -5.36
C ASP A 98 11.98 -11.82 -5.68
N GLY A 99 12.53 -11.24 -6.76
CA GLY A 99 13.96 -11.32 -7.03
C GLY A 99 14.78 -10.32 -6.23
N ALA A 100 15.96 -9.96 -6.73
CA ALA A 100 16.88 -9.07 -6.03
C ALA A 100 16.26 -7.67 -5.88
N THR A 101 16.05 -7.27 -4.64
CA THR A 101 15.58 -5.92 -4.25
C THR A 101 16.73 -5.01 -3.85
N THR A 102 17.82 -5.61 -3.37
CA THR A 102 19.07 -4.93 -3.03
C THR A 102 20.26 -5.75 -3.49
N GLY A 103 21.33 -5.06 -3.85
CA GLY A 103 22.59 -5.64 -4.29
C GLY A 103 23.75 -4.74 -3.92
N PHE A 104 24.89 -5.34 -3.65
CA PHE A 104 26.14 -4.64 -3.37
C PHE A 104 27.33 -5.50 -3.77
N VAL A 105 28.41 -4.84 -4.18
CA VAL A 105 29.68 -5.48 -4.52
C VAL A 105 30.57 -5.47 -3.30
N ILE A 106 31.13 -6.62 -2.95
CA ILE A 106 32.12 -6.78 -1.90
C ILE A 106 33.48 -6.83 -2.57
N LEU A 107 34.31 -5.83 -2.30
CA LEU A 107 35.65 -5.67 -2.87
C LEU A 107 36.70 -6.45 -2.06
N PRO A 108 37.91 -6.64 -2.63
CA PRO A 108 39.03 -7.19 -1.86
C PRO A 108 39.25 -6.39 -0.56
N GLY A 109 39.35 -7.10 0.56
CA GLY A 109 39.47 -6.47 1.89
C GLY A 109 38.13 -6.17 2.59
N GLY A 110 36.99 -6.47 1.96
CA GLY A 110 35.66 -6.43 2.58
C GLY A 110 34.93 -5.09 2.48
N GLU A 111 35.49 -4.10 1.78
CA GLU A 111 34.76 -2.86 1.46
C GLU A 111 33.53 -3.19 0.61
N THR A 112 32.37 -2.66 0.98
CA THR A 112 31.12 -2.87 0.22
C THR A 112 30.72 -1.61 -0.55
N ARG A 113 30.31 -1.78 -1.81
CA ARG A 113 29.72 -0.72 -2.64
C ARG A 113 28.32 -1.08 -3.08
N THR A 114 27.34 -0.26 -2.72
CA THR A 114 25.95 -0.46 -3.13
C THR A 114 25.82 -0.48 -4.66
N ALA A 115 25.08 -1.46 -5.17
CA ALA A 115 24.68 -1.52 -6.56
C ALA A 115 23.26 -0.93 -6.71
N LEU A 116 23.08 -0.04 -7.68
CA LEU A 116 21.76 0.39 -8.11
C LEU A 116 20.98 -0.84 -8.61
N THR A 117 20.02 -1.31 -7.82
CA THR A 117 19.31 -2.56 -8.09
C THR A 117 18.01 -2.28 -8.82
N ARG A 118 17.82 -2.92 -9.97
CA ARG A 118 16.58 -2.81 -10.76
C ARG A 118 15.61 -3.92 -10.37
N PRO A 119 14.30 -3.62 -10.34
CA PRO A 119 13.26 -4.65 -10.23
C PRO A 119 13.44 -5.77 -11.25
N THR A 120 13.36 -7.01 -10.78
CA THR A 120 13.45 -8.20 -11.64
C THR A 120 12.46 -8.11 -12.79
N ARG A 121 12.92 -8.44 -14.00
CA ARG A 121 12.09 -8.49 -15.20
C ARG A 121 11.77 -9.93 -15.60
N LEU A 122 10.62 -10.13 -16.23
CA LEU A 122 10.35 -11.38 -16.92
C LEU A 122 11.17 -11.42 -18.21
N ALA A 123 11.94 -12.49 -18.42
CA ALA A 123 12.76 -12.66 -19.63
C ALA A 123 11.88 -12.61 -20.89
N GLY A 124 12.32 -11.86 -21.89
CA GLY A 124 11.60 -11.70 -23.16
C GLY A 124 10.31 -10.87 -23.10
N SER A 125 10.05 -10.17 -21.98
CA SER A 125 8.89 -9.31 -21.85
C SER A 125 9.25 -7.82 -21.91
N ASP A 126 8.71 -7.13 -22.91
CA ASP A 126 8.80 -5.66 -23.02
C ASP A 126 7.62 -4.94 -22.33
N LYS A 127 6.79 -5.68 -21.58
CA LYS A 127 5.65 -5.09 -20.87
C LYS A 127 6.12 -4.00 -19.90
N VAL A 128 5.58 -2.80 -20.07
CA VAL A 128 5.81 -1.69 -19.16
C VAL A 128 5.29 -2.07 -17.77
N ARG A 129 6.17 -1.96 -16.76
CA ARG A 129 5.85 -2.23 -15.36
C ARG A 129 4.77 -1.24 -14.90
N LYS A 130 3.59 -1.74 -14.53
CA LYS A 130 2.55 -0.91 -13.92
C LYS A 130 2.88 -0.77 -12.43
N ARG A 131 3.09 0.46 -11.96
CA ARG A 131 3.01 0.77 -10.53
C ARG A 131 1.54 1.04 -10.19
N GLY A 132 1.10 0.59 -9.01
CA GLY A 132 -0.22 0.91 -8.48
C GLY A 132 -1.07 -0.32 -8.12
N THR A 133 -2.19 -0.05 -7.46
CA THR A 133 -3.16 -1.06 -7.02
C THR A 133 -3.91 -1.65 -8.22
N ALA A 134 -4.18 -2.96 -8.16
CA ALA A 134 -5.11 -3.58 -9.10
C ALA A 134 -6.47 -2.87 -9.01
N ARG A 135 -6.96 -2.35 -10.15
CA ARG A 135 -8.33 -1.80 -10.20
C ARG A 135 -9.29 -2.97 -10.19
N PHE A 136 -9.94 -3.20 -9.06
CA PHE A 136 -11.08 -4.11 -9.01
C PHE A 136 -12.26 -3.46 -9.72
N PRO A 137 -13.05 -4.23 -10.48
CA PRO A 137 -14.25 -3.71 -11.11
C PRO A 137 -15.24 -3.27 -10.03
N VAL A 138 -15.58 -1.97 -10.03
CA VAL A 138 -16.68 -1.42 -9.23
C VAL A 138 -17.93 -1.44 -10.12
N PRO A 139 -19.10 -1.92 -9.65
CA PRO A 139 -20.34 -1.85 -10.41
C PRO A 139 -20.66 -0.42 -10.85
N GLU A 140 -21.11 -0.24 -12.10
CA GLU A 140 -21.42 1.08 -12.68
C GLU A 140 -22.59 1.78 -11.97
N ALA A 141 -23.48 1.01 -11.33
CA ALA A 141 -24.57 1.50 -10.51
C ALA A 141 -24.57 0.76 -9.16
N PRO A 142 -24.03 1.36 -8.08
CA PRO A 142 -24.20 0.81 -6.75
C PRO A 142 -25.69 0.88 -6.36
N PRO A 143 -26.24 -0.13 -5.65
CA PRO A 143 -27.67 -0.22 -5.35
C PRO A 143 -28.18 0.92 -4.45
N VAL A 144 -27.30 1.56 -3.69
CA VAL A 144 -27.57 2.78 -2.91
C VAL A 144 -26.36 3.72 -2.98
N GLN A 145 -26.60 5.02 -2.86
CA GLN A 145 -25.56 6.07 -2.96
C GLN A 145 -25.00 6.43 -1.58
N VAL A 146 -24.45 5.44 -0.87
CA VAL A 146 -23.69 5.65 0.37
C VAL A 146 -22.43 4.80 0.35
N SER A 147 -21.30 5.35 0.77
CA SER A 147 -20.04 4.61 0.96
C SER A 147 -19.76 4.46 2.45
N VAL A 148 -20.14 3.31 3.00
CA VAL A 148 -19.92 2.97 4.40
C VAL A 148 -19.10 1.69 4.48
N VAL A 149 -18.10 1.67 5.35
CA VAL A 149 -17.28 0.50 5.68
C VAL A 149 -17.18 0.36 7.21
N PRO A 150 -17.59 -0.79 7.79
CA PRO A 150 -18.23 -1.93 7.12
C PRO A 150 -19.66 -1.62 6.65
N TRP A 151 -20.17 -2.38 5.66
CA TRP A 151 -21.53 -2.21 5.15
C TRP A 151 -22.58 -2.51 6.24
N PRO A 152 -23.58 -1.64 6.48
CA PRO A 152 -24.63 -1.90 7.46
C PRO A 152 -25.46 -3.14 7.09
N LYS A 153 -25.99 -3.84 8.10
CA LYS A 153 -26.80 -5.05 7.91
C LYS A 153 -28.06 -4.82 7.06
N LEU A 154 -28.67 -3.64 7.22
CA LEU A 154 -29.85 -3.20 6.47
C LEU A 154 -29.67 -1.73 6.12
N VAL A 155 -29.97 -1.38 4.87
CA VAL A 155 -29.99 0.00 4.38
C VAL A 155 -31.24 0.15 3.52
N ASP A 156 -32.06 1.14 3.83
CA ASP A 156 -33.17 1.59 2.99
C ASP A 156 -33.02 3.10 2.78
N VAL A 157 -33.07 3.55 1.52
CA VAL A 157 -32.83 4.95 1.16
C VAL A 157 -34.02 5.48 0.39
N SER A 158 -34.68 6.46 0.98
CA SER A 158 -35.71 7.26 0.32
C SER A 158 -35.30 8.73 0.29
N GLY A 159 -35.38 9.36 -0.88
CA GLY A 159 -35.06 10.77 -1.04
C GLY A 159 -33.57 11.07 -1.20
N ARG A 160 -33.24 12.36 -1.24
CA ARG A 160 -31.88 12.89 -1.42
C ARG A 160 -31.74 14.25 -0.74
N ARG A 161 -30.54 14.54 -0.23
CA ARG A 161 -30.15 15.87 0.26
C ARG A 161 -28.67 16.12 -0.02
N SER A 162 -28.26 17.38 0.02
CA SER A 162 -26.86 17.73 0.20
C SER A 162 -26.42 17.32 1.61
N ALA A 163 -25.25 16.70 1.75
CA ALA A 163 -24.76 16.35 3.08
C ALA A 163 -24.47 17.64 3.88
N PRO A 164 -24.71 17.62 5.20
CA PRO A 164 -24.54 18.78 6.05
C PRO A 164 -23.07 19.15 6.22
N LEU A 165 -22.81 20.40 6.57
CA LEU A 165 -21.46 20.91 6.76
C LEU A 165 -20.76 20.36 8.03
N GLY A 166 -21.55 19.80 8.96
CA GLY A 166 -21.12 19.18 10.21
C GLY A 166 -22.34 18.59 10.93
N LEU A 167 -22.12 17.88 12.03
CA LEU A 167 -23.14 17.23 12.86
C LEU A 167 -23.16 17.90 14.23
N ALA A 168 -24.33 18.36 14.67
CA ALA A 168 -24.57 18.86 16.02
C ALA A 168 -25.14 17.71 16.87
N ILE A 169 -24.27 17.05 17.63
CA ILE A 169 -24.61 15.82 18.36
C ILE A 169 -25.15 16.18 19.74
N MET A 170 -26.35 15.69 20.06
CA MET A 170 -27.06 15.99 21.30
C MET A 170 -27.42 14.69 22.00
N GLY A 171 -26.89 14.50 23.21
CA GLY A 171 -27.26 13.38 24.08
C GLY A 171 -28.23 13.81 25.16
N ASP A 172 -29.23 12.99 25.45
CA ASP A 172 -30.25 13.27 26.47
C ASP A 172 -29.81 12.86 27.90
N ASP A 173 -28.70 12.13 28.02
CA ASP A 173 -28.10 11.71 29.30
C ASP A 173 -26.56 11.71 29.30
N GLU A 174 -25.96 11.59 30.50
CA GLU A 174 -24.51 11.59 30.68
C GLU A 174 -23.79 10.49 29.88
N ALA A 175 -24.44 9.33 29.65
CA ALA A 175 -23.84 8.22 28.93
C ALA A 175 -23.78 8.51 27.42
N ALA A 176 -24.84 9.08 26.87
CA ALA A 176 -24.90 9.55 25.50
C ALA A 176 -23.94 10.72 25.25
N GLU A 177 -23.89 11.71 26.15
CA GLU A 177 -22.93 12.83 26.09
C GLU A 177 -21.48 12.33 26.04
N MET A 178 -21.11 11.35 26.86
CA MET A 178 -19.78 10.75 26.83
C MET A 178 -19.45 10.10 25.47
N VAL A 179 -20.44 9.48 24.80
CA VAL A 179 -20.25 8.92 23.44
C VAL A 179 -20.05 10.04 22.42
N ALA A 180 -20.80 11.14 22.51
CA ALA A 180 -20.65 12.31 21.65
C ALA A 180 -19.26 12.93 21.78
N ASP A 181 -18.76 13.11 23.00
CA ASP A 181 -17.42 13.63 23.29
C ASP A 181 -16.33 12.74 22.69
N ASN A 182 -16.45 11.42 22.85
CA ASN A 182 -15.47 10.48 22.31
C ASN A 182 -15.48 10.44 20.78
N PHE A 183 -16.66 10.54 20.14
CA PHE A 183 -16.75 10.67 18.70
C PHE A 183 -16.15 12.01 18.21
N THR A 184 -16.38 13.09 18.94
CA THR A 184 -15.78 14.41 18.66
C THR A 184 -14.25 14.35 18.74
N ALA A 185 -13.70 13.77 19.81
CA ALA A 185 -12.25 13.61 19.95
C ALA A 185 -11.66 12.74 18.82
N LEU A 186 -12.34 11.65 18.45
CA LEU A 186 -11.93 10.77 17.36
C LEU A 186 -11.87 11.51 16.02
N THR A 187 -12.92 12.26 15.69
CA THR A 187 -13.02 12.97 14.40
C THR A 187 -12.04 14.15 14.34
N GLN A 188 -11.82 14.87 15.43
CA GLN A 188 -10.77 15.90 15.52
C GLN A 188 -9.36 15.32 15.34
N PHE A 189 -9.10 14.13 15.90
CA PHE A 189 -7.80 13.47 15.76
C PHE A 189 -7.54 12.99 14.32
N LEU A 190 -8.52 12.34 13.69
CA LEU A 190 -8.36 11.77 12.36
C LEU A 190 -8.44 12.82 11.24
N PHE A 191 -9.29 13.84 11.42
CA PHE A 191 -9.67 14.79 10.38
C PHE A 191 -9.63 16.24 10.91
N PRO A 192 -8.47 16.72 11.38
CA PRO A 192 -8.36 18.03 11.98
C PRO A 192 -8.78 19.12 10.98
N GLY A 193 -9.72 19.97 11.38
CA GLY A 193 -10.21 21.10 10.58
C GLY A 193 -11.32 20.79 9.57
N GLU A 194 -11.77 19.53 9.43
CA GLU A 194 -12.91 19.19 8.57
C GLU A 194 -14.27 19.61 9.18
N GLY A 195 -14.32 19.87 10.49
CA GLY A 195 -15.53 20.32 11.18
C GLY A 195 -16.69 19.31 11.11
N ILE A 196 -16.35 18.01 11.19
CA ILE A 196 -17.32 16.89 11.16
C ILE A 196 -18.34 17.02 12.29
N VAL A 197 -17.87 17.27 13.51
CA VAL A 197 -18.73 17.71 14.62
C VAL A 197 -18.70 19.23 14.64
N ARG A 198 -19.89 19.82 14.73
CA ARG A 198 -20.10 21.27 14.71
C ARG A 198 -21.31 21.61 15.56
N ASP A 199 -21.20 22.65 16.38
CA ASP A 199 -22.29 23.10 17.21
C ASP A 199 -23.50 23.58 16.37
N ASP A 200 -24.70 23.50 16.93
CA ASP A 200 -25.94 23.86 16.23
C ASP A 200 -25.94 25.35 15.81
N ASP A 201 -25.36 26.24 16.62
CA ASP A 201 -25.24 27.67 16.34
C ASP A 201 -24.25 27.99 15.21
N GLU A 202 -23.32 27.07 14.91
CA GLU A 202 -22.44 27.11 13.74
C GLU A 202 -23.07 26.43 12.50
N GLY A 203 -24.33 25.99 12.60
CA GLY A 203 -25.08 25.34 11.52
C GLY A 203 -24.80 23.84 11.37
N GLY A 204 -24.41 23.18 12.47
CA GLY A 204 -24.38 21.72 12.54
C GLY A 204 -25.76 21.12 12.27
N TYR A 205 -25.80 19.97 11.60
CA TYR A 205 -27.05 19.24 11.40
C TYR A 205 -27.43 18.51 12.69
N PRO A 206 -28.62 18.76 13.26
CA PRO A 206 -29.04 18.13 14.51
C PRO A 206 -28.98 16.60 14.45
N VAL A 207 -28.33 16.00 15.44
CA VAL A 207 -28.26 14.55 15.64
C VAL A 207 -28.59 14.22 17.08
N ASP A 208 -29.79 13.72 17.32
CA ASP A 208 -30.20 13.21 18.62
C ASP A 208 -29.61 11.80 18.81
N ILE A 209 -29.00 11.53 19.97
CA ILE A 209 -28.40 10.24 20.28
C ILE A 209 -28.97 9.61 21.54
N ASN A 210 -29.36 8.34 21.44
CA ASN A 210 -30.09 7.62 22.48
C ASN A 210 -29.56 6.20 22.68
N LEU A 211 -29.69 5.68 23.91
CA LEU A 211 -29.47 4.28 24.21
C LEU A 211 -30.81 3.53 24.30
N ASP A 212 -30.87 2.35 23.68
CA ASP A 212 -32.03 1.45 23.73
C ASP A 212 -31.57 0.04 24.12
N ALA A 213 -31.84 -0.35 25.36
CA ALA A 213 -31.42 -1.65 25.90
C ALA A 213 -32.12 -2.86 25.24
N ASP A 214 -33.12 -2.64 24.38
CA ASP A 214 -33.73 -3.72 23.58
C ASP A 214 -32.88 -4.08 22.34
N LEU A 215 -31.88 -3.28 21.99
CA LEU A 215 -30.88 -3.58 20.95
C LEU A 215 -29.69 -4.36 21.51
N ASP A 216 -29.07 -5.19 20.68
CA ASP A 216 -27.79 -5.85 21.02
C ASP A 216 -26.69 -4.80 21.28
N GLU A 217 -25.67 -5.15 22.09
CA GLU A 217 -24.65 -4.21 22.60
C GLU A 217 -23.94 -3.39 21.50
N ASP A 218 -23.68 -4.00 20.34
CA ASP A 218 -23.02 -3.39 19.19
C ASP A 218 -23.99 -2.97 18.07
N ALA A 219 -25.30 -3.19 18.27
CA ALA A 219 -26.32 -2.82 17.30
C ALA A 219 -26.62 -1.31 17.38
N TYR A 220 -26.95 -0.76 16.21
CA TYR A 220 -27.36 0.62 16.08
C TYR A 220 -28.42 0.79 15.00
N VAL A 221 -29.16 1.89 15.10
CA VAL A 221 -30.14 2.34 14.12
C VAL A 221 -29.88 3.81 13.83
N ILE A 222 -29.95 4.20 12.56
CA ILE A 222 -29.88 5.60 12.14
C ILE A 222 -31.17 5.92 11.40
N VAL A 223 -31.90 6.93 11.87
CA VAL A 223 -33.11 7.41 11.22
C VAL A 223 -32.89 8.84 10.75
N PHE A 224 -33.07 9.09 9.47
CA PHE A 224 -32.96 10.44 8.90
C PHE A 224 -34.33 11.11 8.81
N SER A 225 -34.35 12.40 9.15
CA SER A 225 -35.48 13.30 8.91
C SER A 225 -35.03 14.54 8.12
N PRO A 226 -35.96 15.35 7.58
CA PRO A 226 -35.59 16.59 6.89
C PRO A 226 -34.72 17.55 7.74
N ASN A 227 -34.95 17.59 9.06
CA ASN A 227 -34.37 18.59 9.95
C ASN A 227 -33.30 18.05 10.90
N GLY A 228 -33.09 16.74 10.96
CA GLY A 228 -32.10 16.12 11.84
C GLY A 228 -32.00 14.61 11.60
N ALA A 229 -31.10 13.95 12.30
CA ALA A 229 -31.04 12.50 12.37
C ALA A 229 -31.16 12.04 13.83
N GLU A 230 -31.57 10.80 14.00
CA GLU A 230 -31.51 10.11 15.28
C GLU A 230 -30.57 8.91 15.15
N VAL A 231 -29.69 8.73 16.14
CA VAL A 231 -28.85 7.53 16.25
C VAL A 231 -29.16 6.84 17.58
N THR A 232 -29.64 5.61 17.48
CA THR A 232 -29.92 4.78 18.64
C THR A 232 -28.93 3.63 18.70
N GLY A 233 -28.36 3.33 19.87
CA GLY A 233 -27.45 2.21 20.09
C GLY A 233 -27.85 1.33 21.26
N GLY A 234 -27.54 0.03 21.21
CA GLY A 234 -27.84 -0.87 22.34
C GLY A 234 -27.01 -0.64 23.59
N ALA A 235 -25.78 -0.16 23.39
CA ALA A 235 -24.88 0.31 24.43
C ALA A 235 -23.94 1.37 23.83
N TYR A 236 -22.94 1.76 24.62
CA TYR A 236 -21.85 2.64 24.19
C TYR A 236 -21.28 2.25 22.81
N THR A 237 -20.99 0.96 22.63
CA THR A 237 -20.36 0.43 21.40
C THR A 237 -21.25 0.62 20.18
N GLY A 238 -22.51 0.20 20.25
CA GLY A 238 -23.49 0.41 19.18
C GLY A 238 -23.66 1.89 18.85
N LEU A 239 -23.82 2.75 19.87
CA LEU A 239 -24.04 4.17 19.64
C LEU A 239 -22.84 4.84 18.96
N LEU A 240 -21.61 4.50 19.38
CA LEU A 240 -20.39 4.95 18.73
C LEU A 240 -20.29 4.46 17.28
N TYR A 241 -20.67 3.21 16.99
CA TYR A 241 -20.70 2.67 15.62
C TYR A 241 -21.73 3.38 14.73
N GLY A 242 -22.89 3.74 15.29
CA GLY A 242 -23.88 4.57 14.61
C GLY A 242 -23.32 5.94 14.23
N LEU A 243 -22.66 6.63 15.16
CA LEU A 243 -22.01 7.93 14.88
C LEU A 243 -20.87 7.82 13.87
N ILE A 244 -20.04 6.77 13.94
CA ILE A 244 -18.99 6.50 12.93
C ILE A 244 -19.61 6.31 11.55
N THR A 245 -20.70 5.55 11.45
CA THR A 245 -21.42 5.32 10.20
C THR A 245 -22.00 6.63 9.66
N LEU A 246 -22.63 7.43 10.51
CA LEU A 246 -23.17 8.74 10.14
C LEU A 246 -22.07 9.70 9.66
N GLY A 247 -20.93 9.74 10.34
CA GLY A 247 -19.77 10.52 9.94
C GLY A 247 -19.19 10.10 8.59
N GLN A 248 -19.18 8.79 8.27
CA GLN A 248 -18.80 8.32 6.94
C GLN A 248 -19.77 8.79 5.86
N ILE A 249 -21.08 8.70 6.11
CA ILE A 249 -22.13 9.18 5.18
C ILE A 249 -22.00 10.69 4.95
N GLN A 250 -21.73 11.47 6.00
CA GLN A 250 -21.56 12.92 5.90
C GLN A 250 -20.35 13.33 5.05
N ARG A 251 -19.25 12.56 5.13
CA ARG A 251 -18.01 12.83 4.38
C ARG A 251 -18.01 12.31 2.94
N ASP A 252 -18.86 11.33 2.63
CA ASP A 252 -18.99 10.76 1.28
C ASP A 252 -19.80 11.67 0.33
N GLN A 253 -19.41 12.94 0.26
CA GLN A 253 -19.91 13.87 -0.75
C GLN A 253 -19.30 13.49 -2.11
N PRO A 254 -20.11 13.28 -3.16
CA PRO A 254 -19.57 13.34 -4.50
C PRO A 254 -19.02 14.75 -4.69
N ILE A 255 -17.70 14.87 -4.85
CA ILE A 255 -17.05 16.08 -5.34
C ILE A 255 -17.71 16.38 -6.68
N GLU A 256 -18.66 17.31 -6.69
CA GLU A 256 -19.16 17.90 -7.92
C GLU A 256 -17.91 18.40 -8.66
N GLN A 257 -17.74 17.87 -9.87
CA GLN A 257 -16.51 17.97 -10.65
C GLN A 257 -15.90 19.37 -10.50
N ALA A 258 -14.63 19.42 -10.08
CA ALA A 258 -13.76 20.55 -10.32
C ALA A 258 -13.63 20.75 -11.84
N GLY A 259 -14.67 21.31 -12.44
CA GLY A 259 -14.74 21.74 -13.82
C GLY A 259 -13.94 23.03 -13.93
N ILE A 260 -12.63 22.88 -14.12
CA ILE A 260 -11.85 23.87 -14.84
C ILE A 260 -12.47 23.94 -16.25
N GLY A 261 -13.35 24.91 -16.44
CA GLY A 261 -13.95 25.27 -17.70
C GLY A 261 -13.76 26.76 -17.96
N ALA A 262 -12.51 27.18 -18.16
CA ALA A 262 -12.26 28.41 -18.90
C ALA A 262 -12.45 28.10 -20.39
N ALA A 263 -13.54 28.57 -20.98
CA ALA A 263 -13.68 28.72 -22.43
C ALA A 263 -14.85 29.66 -22.77
N GLY A 264 -14.54 30.78 -23.43
CA GLY A 264 -15.49 31.62 -24.19
C GLY A 264 -15.76 32.98 -23.60
#